data_AF-M1B7B5-F1
#
_entry.id   AF-M1B7B5-F1
#
_cell.length_a   1.000
_cell.length_b   1.000
_cell.length_c   1.000
_cell.angle_alpha   90.00
_cell.angle_beta   90.00
_cell.angle_gamma   90.00
#
_symmetry.space_group_name_H-M   'P 1'
#
loop_
_entity.id
_entity.type
_entity.pdbx_description
1 polymer ?
#
loop_
_entity_poly.entity_id
_entity_poly.type
_entity_poly.pdbx_seq_one_letter_code
_entity_poly.pdbx_strand_id
1 'polypeptide(L)'
;MKHLQKLITPLILKWGYVFNNSKPFFGSSQKVRFYATAKKSKLKQGEEEEECHIPRAVKKEAQAALLDYLHSTRSLQFMDAEHMSKNSPFFLSNLLQRIDNENDIRRSLTRFLRYHPINEFEPFFESIGLKPCQYLPFLPRDLMFLNDDHRLLDNYHILCNYGISRNKIGRIFAEAPEVLRYDSGVLDLKLASFHGVGIDQSIVVKLVSASPYLLIGNVHKEFFQVVEELKKTGVEYSWIEEQLNGDSIDWSHLFELICFLNGLGLTDQQLGKLICQVPGLLFDCSGRTTFSLIGFWLKFGIQKPKLHDVFYACHKFQ
;
A
#
# COMPACT_ATOMS: atom_id res chain seq x y z
N MET A 1 -30.11 -2.74 48.70
CA MET A 1 -30.23 -1.28 48.56
C MET A 1 -28.93 -0.65 49.04
N LYS A 2 -28.25 0.12 48.16
CA LYS A 2 -27.32 1.25 48.38
C LYS A 2 -26.34 1.13 49.58
N HIS A 3 -25.02 1.29 49.49
CA HIS A 3 -24.20 2.19 48.69
C HIS A 3 -22.75 1.92 49.18
N LEU A 4 -21.77 1.76 48.30
CA LEU A 4 -20.35 2.16 48.50
C LEU A 4 -19.52 1.67 47.30
N GLN A 5 -19.76 2.31 46.16
CA GLN A 5 -18.73 2.52 45.15
C GLN A 5 -17.88 3.71 45.60
N LYS A 6 -16.54 3.58 45.60
CA LYS A 6 -15.61 4.49 44.93
C LYS A 6 -14.16 4.28 45.41
N LEU A 7 -13.25 4.50 44.46
CA LEU A 7 -11.80 4.71 44.58
C LEU A 7 -10.93 3.44 44.62
N ILE A 8 -10.64 2.86 43.44
CA ILE A 8 -9.25 2.61 43.00
C ILE A 8 -9.21 2.79 41.47
N THR A 9 -8.70 3.92 41.01
CA THR A 9 -8.26 4.19 39.63
C THR A 9 -6.83 3.66 39.46
N PRO A 10 -6.52 2.82 38.45
CA PRO A 10 -5.15 2.64 38.03
C PRO A 10 -4.76 3.76 37.05
N LEU A 11 -3.70 4.48 37.41
CA LEU A 11 -3.00 5.45 36.56
C LEU A 11 -2.50 4.77 35.29
N ILE A 12 -3.17 5.02 34.16
CA ILE A 12 -2.64 4.71 32.83
C ILE A 12 -1.57 5.76 32.53
N LEU A 13 -0.30 5.36 32.63
CA LEU A 13 0.85 6.10 32.12
C LEU A 13 0.73 6.21 30.59
N LYS A 14 0.33 7.39 30.11
CA LYS A 14 0.46 7.78 28.70
C LYS A 14 1.95 7.93 28.37
N TRP A 15 2.51 6.96 27.64
CA TRP A 15 3.73 7.17 26.87
C TRP A 15 3.36 7.85 25.56
N GLY A 16 3.64 9.15 25.47
CA GLY A 16 3.59 9.90 24.22
C GLY A 16 4.89 9.68 23.45
N TYR A 17 4.81 9.01 22.31
CA TYR A 17 5.90 9.00 21.34
C TYR A 17 5.82 10.27 20.50
N VAL A 18 6.82 11.13 20.69
CA VAL A 18 7.07 12.34 19.90
C VAL A 18 7.77 11.92 18.62
N PHE A 19 7.08 11.98 17.47
CA PHE A 19 7.74 11.95 16.17
C PHE A 19 8.32 13.33 15.88
N ASN A 20 9.65 13.39 15.80
CA ASN A 20 10.40 14.54 15.30
C ASN A 20 10.15 14.70 13.80
N ASN A 21 9.39 15.74 13.43
CA ASN A 21 9.33 16.24 12.07
C ASN A 21 10.51 17.18 11.83
N SER A 22 11.52 16.73 11.08
CA SER A 22 12.50 17.60 10.44
C SER A 22 11.84 18.32 9.26
N LYS A 23 11.66 19.64 9.38
CA LYS A 23 11.30 20.52 8.26
C LYS A 23 12.56 20.81 7.43
N PRO A 24 12.48 20.82 6.08
CA PRO A 24 13.41 21.60 5.28
C PRO A 24 12.90 23.03 5.11
N PHE A 25 13.86 23.94 5.12
CA PHE A 25 13.75 25.39 5.12
C PHE A 25 13.43 25.93 3.72
N PHE A 26 12.70 27.04 3.65
CA PHE A 26 12.22 27.70 2.44
C PHE A 26 13.34 28.43 1.66
N GLY A 27 13.30 28.31 0.33
CA GLY A 27 13.97 29.19 -0.63
C GLY A 27 12.95 29.94 -1.48
N SER A 28 13.30 31.15 -1.92
CA SER A 28 12.43 32.27 -2.27
C SER A 28 11.60 32.20 -3.55
N SER A 29 10.43 32.85 -3.46
CA SER A 29 9.37 33.14 -4.43
C SER A 29 9.80 33.64 -5.82
N GLN A 30 9.16 33.08 -6.87
CA GLN A 30 8.65 33.85 -8.00
C GLN A 30 7.18 33.49 -8.23
N LYS A 31 6.30 34.49 -8.17
CA LYS A 31 4.85 34.35 -8.39
C LYS A 31 4.57 34.12 -9.87
N VAL A 32 4.37 32.86 -10.25
CA VAL A 32 3.64 32.53 -11.47
C VAL A 32 2.15 32.58 -11.14
N ARG A 33 1.36 33.33 -11.91
CA ARG A 33 -0.09 33.41 -11.77
C ARG A 33 -0.69 32.07 -12.19
N PHE A 34 -0.85 31.16 -11.23
CA PHE A 34 -1.69 29.99 -11.38
C PHE A 34 -3.15 30.41 -11.24
N TYR A 35 -4.00 29.89 -12.12
CA TYR A 35 -5.44 29.87 -11.87
C TYR A 35 -5.67 28.96 -10.67
N ALA A 36 -5.57 29.54 -9.48
CA ALA A 36 -5.96 28.90 -8.25
C ALA A 36 -7.43 28.49 -8.38
N THR A 37 -7.70 27.20 -8.20
CA THR A 37 -9.04 26.64 -8.07
C THR A 37 -9.78 27.41 -6.97
N ALA A 38 -10.70 28.28 -7.37
CA ALA A 38 -11.47 29.08 -6.44
C ALA A 38 -12.54 28.21 -5.76
N LYS A 39 -12.19 27.76 -4.54
CA LYS A 39 -13.02 27.51 -3.34
C LYS A 39 -14.50 27.09 -3.45
N LYS A 40 -14.76 25.98 -2.75
CA LYS A 40 -15.93 25.61 -1.92
C LYS A 40 -17.23 25.24 -2.64
N SER A 41 -17.40 23.92 -2.85
CA SER A 41 -18.60 23.25 -2.33
C SER A 41 -18.26 22.70 -0.94
N LYS A 42 -19.21 22.79 0.00
CA LYS A 42 -19.11 22.12 1.30
C LYS A 42 -19.09 20.62 1.02
N LEU A 43 -17.93 19.97 1.12
CA LEU A 43 -17.88 18.52 1.23
C LEU A 43 -18.45 18.17 2.61
N LYS A 44 -19.71 17.73 2.64
CA LYS A 44 -20.24 17.01 3.80
C LYS A 44 -19.42 15.73 3.91
N GLN A 45 -18.77 15.52 5.04
CA GLN A 45 -18.20 14.23 5.37
C GLN A 45 -19.35 13.22 5.46
N GLY A 46 -19.36 12.21 4.59
CA GLY A 46 -20.26 11.06 4.68
C GLY A 46 -21.26 10.84 3.55
N GLU A 47 -21.14 11.51 2.40
CA GLU A 47 -21.88 11.10 1.19
C GLU A 47 -20.98 10.15 0.38
N GLU A 48 -21.42 8.92 0.16
CA GLU A 48 -20.82 8.01 -0.81
C GLU A 48 -20.82 8.74 -2.16
N GLU A 49 -19.65 8.95 -2.75
CA GLU A 49 -19.55 9.54 -4.10
C GLU A 49 -20.20 8.55 -5.08
N GLU A 50 -21.47 8.78 -5.39
CA GLU A 50 -22.24 7.97 -6.32
C GLU A 50 -21.82 8.34 -7.76
N GLU A 51 -21.46 7.33 -8.56
CA GLU A 51 -21.10 7.54 -9.97
C GLU A 51 -22.30 8.16 -10.70
N CYS A 52 -22.12 9.36 -11.26
CA CYS A 52 -23.20 10.01 -11.98
C CYS A 52 -23.58 9.18 -13.22
N HIS A 53 -24.88 8.90 -13.42
CA HIS A 53 -25.33 8.09 -14.55
C HIS A 53 -25.16 8.85 -15.87
N ILE A 54 -24.01 8.65 -16.54
CA ILE A 54 -23.71 9.21 -17.86
C ILE A 54 -24.26 8.29 -18.96
N PRO A 55 -25.05 8.79 -19.93
CA PRO A 55 -25.47 8.01 -21.08
C PRO A 55 -24.28 7.42 -21.85
N ARG A 56 -24.38 6.17 -22.29
CA ARG A 56 -23.26 5.46 -22.93
C ARG A 56 -22.62 6.18 -24.11
N ALA A 57 -23.43 6.84 -24.94
CA ALA A 57 -22.95 7.62 -26.08
C ALA A 57 -22.09 8.82 -25.62
N VAL A 58 -22.59 9.58 -24.64
CA VAL A 58 -21.89 10.71 -24.01
C VAL A 58 -20.57 10.24 -23.38
N LYS A 59 -20.60 9.11 -22.66
CA LYS A 59 -19.40 8.52 -22.04
C LYS A 59 -18.33 8.22 -23.10
N LYS A 60 -18.70 7.60 -24.22
CA LYS A 60 -17.74 7.27 -25.30
C LYS A 60 -17.11 8.52 -25.93
N GLU A 61 -17.92 9.53 -26.24
CA GLU A 61 -17.41 10.79 -26.82
C GLU A 61 -16.48 11.53 -25.84
N ALA A 62 -16.83 11.53 -24.56
CA ALA A 62 -16.00 12.13 -23.52
C ALA A 62 -14.68 11.39 -23.30
N GLN A 63 -14.73 10.05 -23.29
CA GLN A 63 -13.54 9.20 -23.22
C GLN A 63 -12.61 9.43 -24.42
N ALA A 64 -13.16 9.55 -25.63
CA ALA A 64 -12.38 9.84 -26.83
C ALA A 64 -11.72 11.21 -26.76
N ALA A 65 -12.43 12.25 -26.33
CA ALA A 65 -11.85 13.59 -26.17
C ALA A 65 -10.72 13.61 -25.11
N LEU A 66 -10.91 12.91 -23.99
CA LEU A 66 -9.89 12.81 -22.94
C LEU A 66 -8.67 12.00 -23.41
N LEU A 67 -8.87 10.89 -24.13
CA LEU A 67 -7.81 10.11 -24.75
C LEU A 67 -6.99 10.98 -25.73
N ASP A 68 -7.66 11.70 -26.63
CA ASP A 68 -6.99 12.56 -27.61
C ASP A 68 -6.16 13.66 -26.93
N TYR A 69 -6.66 14.23 -25.83
CA TYR A 69 -5.90 15.18 -25.02
C TYR A 69 -4.66 14.51 -24.38
N LEU A 70 -4.85 13.44 -23.62
CA LEU A 70 -3.78 12.77 -22.87
C LEU A 70 -2.68 12.21 -23.80
N HIS A 71 -3.07 11.59 -24.91
CA HIS A 71 -2.11 11.02 -25.85
C HIS A 71 -1.54 12.06 -26.81
N SER A 72 -2.40 12.74 -27.59
CA SER A 72 -1.93 13.58 -28.70
C SER A 72 -1.43 14.94 -28.24
N THR A 73 -2.03 15.52 -27.18
CA THR A 73 -1.64 16.85 -26.67
C THR A 73 -0.58 16.76 -25.58
N ARG A 74 -0.70 15.78 -24.69
CA ARG A 74 0.18 15.63 -23.51
C ARG A 74 1.28 14.59 -23.70
N SER A 75 1.28 13.85 -24.81
CA SER A 75 2.31 12.87 -25.18
C SER A 75 2.46 11.74 -24.16
N LEU A 76 1.39 11.36 -23.46
CA LEU A 76 1.37 10.12 -22.68
C LEU A 76 1.33 8.91 -23.61
N GLN A 77 1.86 7.77 -23.14
CA GLN A 77 1.76 6.53 -23.91
C GLN A 77 0.29 6.19 -24.17
N PHE A 78 -0.01 5.70 -25.38
CA PHE A 78 -1.38 5.43 -25.81
C PHE A 78 -2.12 4.50 -24.82
N MET A 79 -1.44 3.44 -24.35
CA MET A 79 -2.03 2.47 -23.42
C MET A 79 -2.42 3.12 -22.08
N ASP A 80 -1.65 4.08 -21.60
CA ASP A 80 -1.95 4.80 -20.35
C ASP A 80 -3.07 5.80 -20.54
N ALA A 81 -3.01 6.59 -21.62
CA ALA A 81 -4.06 7.53 -21.96
C ALA A 81 -5.41 6.83 -22.16
N GLU A 82 -5.41 5.68 -22.84
CA GLU A 82 -6.60 4.86 -23.05
C GLU A 82 -7.14 4.29 -21.74
N HIS A 83 -6.26 3.78 -20.88
CA HIS A 83 -6.65 3.27 -19.57
C HIS A 83 -7.23 4.38 -18.68
N MET A 84 -6.55 5.53 -18.61
CA MET A 84 -6.98 6.68 -17.82
C MET A 84 -8.36 7.16 -18.25
N SER A 85 -8.53 7.41 -19.55
CA SER A 85 -9.82 7.86 -20.10
C SER A 85 -10.96 6.88 -19.81
N LYS A 86 -10.72 5.56 -19.87
CA LYS A 86 -11.77 4.56 -19.65
C LYS A 86 -12.11 4.33 -18.18
N ASN A 87 -11.15 4.48 -17.27
CA ASN A 87 -11.27 4.06 -15.87
C ASN A 87 -11.33 5.22 -14.85
N SER A 88 -11.58 6.46 -15.28
CA SER A 88 -11.77 7.62 -14.38
C SER A 88 -13.19 8.22 -14.47
N PRO A 89 -14.25 7.48 -14.09
CA PRO A 89 -15.64 7.93 -14.24
C PRO A 89 -16.03 9.19 -13.43
N PHE A 90 -15.51 9.37 -12.20
CA PHE A 90 -15.75 10.57 -11.38
C PHE A 90 -15.09 11.79 -12.01
N PHE A 91 -13.82 11.68 -12.43
CA PHE A 91 -13.15 12.73 -13.16
C PHE A 91 -13.90 13.09 -14.45
N LEU A 92 -14.34 12.08 -15.21
CA LEU A 92 -15.08 12.28 -16.46
C LEU A 92 -16.42 12.98 -16.22
N SER A 93 -17.14 12.61 -15.16
CA SER A 93 -18.39 13.25 -14.74
C SER A 93 -18.16 14.72 -14.38
N ASN A 94 -17.12 15.01 -13.60
CA ASN A 94 -16.74 16.37 -13.21
C ASN A 94 -16.31 17.20 -14.41
N LEU A 95 -15.66 16.59 -15.41
CA LEU A 95 -15.26 17.26 -16.64
C LEU A 95 -16.48 17.62 -17.49
N LEU A 96 -17.46 16.72 -17.61
CA LEU A 96 -18.72 16.97 -18.33
C LEU A 96 -19.57 18.08 -17.70
N GLN A 97 -19.48 18.30 -16.38
CA GLN A 97 -20.18 19.41 -15.72
C GLN A 97 -19.58 20.79 -16.05
N ARG A 98 -18.38 20.86 -16.64
CA ARG A 98 -17.68 22.12 -16.96
C ARG A 98 -17.94 22.62 -18.38
N ILE A 99 -18.60 21.83 -19.20
CA ILE A 99 -18.99 22.22 -20.57
C ILE A 99 -20.48 22.55 -20.59
N ASP A 100 -20.86 23.47 -21.46
CA ASP A 100 -22.26 23.75 -21.72
C ASP A 100 -22.92 22.55 -22.45
N ASN A 101 -24.25 22.42 -22.32
CA ASN A 101 -25.04 21.41 -23.02
C ASN A 101 -25.09 21.69 -24.54
N GLU A 102 -23.95 21.52 -25.22
CA GLU A 102 -23.82 21.59 -26.67
C GLU A 102 -24.18 20.24 -27.31
N ASN A 103 -24.67 20.28 -28.56
CA ASN A 103 -25.05 19.09 -29.31
C ASN A 103 -23.86 18.16 -29.62
N ASP A 104 -22.62 18.65 -29.57
CA ASP A 104 -21.39 17.92 -29.92
C ASP A 104 -20.39 17.90 -28.75
N ILE A 105 -20.61 16.95 -27.85
CA ILE A 105 -19.86 16.79 -26.60
C ILE A 105 -18.35 16.63 -26.85
N ARG A 106 -17.97 15.86 -27.88
CA ARG A 106 -16.55 15.62 -28.18
C ARG A 106 -15.88 16.91 -28.60
N ARG A 107 -16.51 17.70 -29.46
CA ARG A 107 -15.97 18.99 -29.89
C ARG A 107 -15.89 19.98 -28.73
N SER A 108 -16.91 20.06 -27.88
CA SER A 108 -16.92 20.96 -26.72
C SER A 108 -15.82 20.60 -25.72
N LEU A 109 -15.64 19.32 -25.41
CA LEU A 109 -14.57 18.84 -24.53
C LEU A 109 -13.19 19.07 -25.12
N THR A 110 -13.01 18.74 -26.40
CA THR A 110 -11.73 18.98 -27.10
C THR A 110 -11.37 20.46 -27.05
N ARG A 111 -12.34 21.34 -27.30
CA ARG A 111 -12.16 22.80 -27.19
C ARG A 111 -11.85 23.21 -25.75
N PHE A 112 -12.58 22.70 -24.77
CA PHE A 112 -12.38 23.01 -23.36
C PHE A 112 -10.96 22.64 -22.92
N LEU A 113 -10.52 21.40 -23.15
CA LEU A 113 -9.21 20.87 -22.77
C LEU A 113 -8.05 21.59 -23.47
N ARG A 114 -8.27 22.11 -24.69
CA ARG A 114 -7.27 22.93 -25.40
C ARG A 114 -6.93 24.23 -24.66
N TYR A 115 -7.89 24.82 -23.95
CA TYR A 115 -7.72 26.10 -23.26
C TYR A 115 -7.65 25.97 -21.73
N HIS A 116 -8.02 24.82 -21.18
CA HIS A 116 -8.05 24.55 -19.75
C HIS A 116 -7.32 23.24 -19.48
N PRO A 117 -5.98 23.29 -19.27
CA PRO A 117 -5.23 22.10 -18.90
C PRO A 117 -5.77 21.53 -17.60
N ILE A 118 -5.85 20.21 -17.53
CA ILE A 118 -6.33 19.47 -16.36
C ILE A 118 -5.16 19.01 -15.49
N ASN A 119 -5.44 18.77 -14.22
CA ASN A 119 -4.55 18.04 -13.34
C ASN A 119 -4.59 16.55 -13.71
N GLU A 120 -3.56 16.08 -14.42
CA GLU A 120 -3.48 14.71 -14.96
C GLU A 120 -3.35 13.64 -13.87
N PHE A 121 -2.92 14.02 -12.66
CA PHE A 121 -2.83 13.13 -11.51
C PHE A 121 -4.20 12.62 -11.04
N GLU A 122 -5.26 13.43 -11.17
CA GLU A 122 -6.61 13.04 -10.77
C GLU A 122 -7.14 11.85 -11.59
N PRO A 123 -7.24 11.91 -12.93
CA PRO A 123 -7.69 10.77 -13.71
C PRO A 123 -6.69 9.60 -13.66
N PHE A 124 -5.41 9.85 -13.42
CA PHE A 124 -4.42 8.78 -13.23
C PHE A 124 -4.71 7.96 -11.97
N PHE A 125 -4.79 8.61 -10.81
CA PHE A 125 -5.03 7.92 -9.54
C PHE A 125 -6.38 7.23 -9.52
N GLU A 126 -7.39 7.88 -10.08
CA GLU A 126 -8.70 7.26 -10.24
C GLU A 126 -8.65 6.01 -11.11
N SER A 127 -7.94 6.08 -12.24
CA SER A 127 -7.83 4.95 -13.17
C SER A 127 -7.17 3.72 -12.55
N ILE A 128 -6.23 3.90 -11.61
CA ILE A 128 -5.57 2.80 -10.90
C ILE A 128 -6.39 2.32 -9.69
N GLY A 129 -7.64 2.74 -9.54
CA GLY A 129 -8.59 2.21 -8.57
C GLY A 129 -8.68 2.98 -7.25
N LEU A 130 -8.09 4.18 -7.16
CA LEU A 130 -8.23 5.02 -5.98
C LEU A 130 -9.47 5.91 -6.08
N LYS A 131 -10.20 6.04 -4.97
CA LYS A 131 -11.31 6.99 -4.89
C LYS A 131 -10.77 8.41 -4.70
N PRO A 132 -11.50 9.46 -5.16
CA PRO A 132 -11.13 10.86 -4.91
C PRO A 132 -10.73 11.14 -3.46
N CYS A 133 -11.53 10.72 -2.49
CA CYS A 133 -11.21 10.88 -1.07
C CYS A 133 -9.89 10.23 -0.62
N GLN A 134 -9.43 9.18 -1.31
CA GLN A 134 -8.18 8.48 -1.03
C GLN A 134 -6.98 9.16 -1.68
N TYR A 135 -7.11 9.66 -2.91
CA TYR A 135 -5.98 10.24 -3.64
C TYR A 135 -5.77 11.74 -3.44
N LEU A 136 -6.80 12.48 -3.02
CA LEU A 136 -6.70 13.93 -2.81
C LEU A 136 -5.50 14.36 -1.93
N PRO A 137 -5.15 13.66 -0.83
CA PRO A 137 -3.96 13.99 -0.03
C PRO A 137 -2.63 13.80 -0.76
N PHE A 138 -2.61 12.97 -1.82
CA PHE A 138 -1.40 12.62 -2.57
C PHE A 138 -1.20 13.48 -3.81
N LEU A 139 -2.14 14.38 -4.14
CA LEU A 139 -1.98 15.28 -5.28
C LEU A 139 -0.80 16.23 -5.04
N PRO A 140 0.14 16.33 -6.00
CA PRO A 140 1.24 17.27 -5.90
C PRO A 140 0.72 18.72 -5.89
N ARG A 141 1.39 19.58 -5.12
CA ARG A 141 0.99 20.99 -4.98
C ARG A 141 1.41 21.86 -6.16
N ASP A 142 2.56 21.54 -6.74
CA ASP A 142 3.25 22.36 -7.73
C ASP A 142 3.37 21.68 -9.11
N LEU A 143 2.76 20.50 -9.27
CA LEU A 143 2.73 19.73 -10.52
C LEU A 143 1.30 19.43 -10.91
N MET A 144 1.01 19.47 -12.22
CA MET A 144 -0.28 19.10 -12.77
C MET A 144 -0.17 18.09 -13.92
N PHE A 145 1.04 17.86 -14.45
CA PHE A 145 1.26 16.97 -15.57
C PHE A 145 2.09 15.76 -15.14
N LEU A 146 1.69 14.56 -15.57
CA LEU A 146 2.35 13.32 -15.20
C LEU A 146 3.76 13.21 -15.79
N ASN A 147 3.96 13.72 -17.00
CA ASN A 147 5.25 13.73 -17.67
C ASN A 147 6.32 14.56 -16.92
N ASP A 148 5.91 15.48 -16.04
CA ASP A 148 6.84 16.22 -15.19
C ASP A 148 7.34 15.37 -14.00
N ASP A 149 6.65 14.26 -13.68
CA ASP A 149 6.93 13.35 -12.58
C ASP A 149 7.40 11.97 -13.10
N HIS A 150 8.56 11.97 -13.74
CA HIS A 150 9.17 10.77 -14.32
C HIS A 150 9.34 9.62 -13.31
N ARG A 151 9.65 9.92 -12.04
CA ARG A 151 9.79 8.88 -10.99
C ARG A 151 8.49 8.11 -10.78
N LEU A 152 7.35 8.81 -10.74
CA LEU A 152 6.04 8.18 -10.61
C LEU A 152 5.76 7.27 -11.80
N LEU A 153 5.94 7.77 -13.03
CA LEU A 153 5.64 7.01 -14.26
C LEU A 153 6.59 5.83 -14.46
N ASP A 154 7.89 6.01 -14.22
CA ASP A 154 8.88 4.94 -14.36
C ASP A 154 8.58 3.77 -13.43
N ASN A 155 8.38 4.05 -12.13
CA ASN A 155 8.02 3.01 -11.16
C ASN A 155 6.65 2.39 -11.44
N TYR A 156 5.70 3.18 -11.93
CA TYR A 156 4.40 2.69 -12.37
C TYR A 156 4.54 1.69 -13.54
N HIS A 157 5.36 2.00 -14.53
CA HIS A 157 5.62 1.13 -15.67
C HIS A 157 6.36 -0.13 -15.26
N ILE A 158 7.32 -0.03 -14.32
CA ILE A 158 7.99 -1.21 -13.75
C ILE A 158 6.96 -2.18 -13.16
N LEU A 159 6.04 -1.71 -12.31
CA LEU A 159 5.00 -2.56 -11.71
C LEU A 159 4.06 -3.15 -12.77
N CYS A 160 3.65 -2.35 -13.77
CA CYS A 160 2.84 -2.82 -14.89
C CYS A 160 3.55 -3.93 -15.69
N ASN A 161 4.81 -3.70 -16.07
CA ASN A 161 5.63 -4.61 -16.86
C ASN A 161 5.96 -5.88 -16.08
N TYR A 162 6.07 -5.79 -14.76
CA TYR A 162 6.23 -6.93 -13.87
C TYR A 162 4.95 -7.79 -13.76
N GLY A 163 3.81 -7.31 -14.25
CA GLY A 163 2.54 -8.04 -14.31
C GLY A 163 1.58 -7.72 -13.15
N ILE A 164 1.81 -6.65 -12.39
CA ILE A 164 0.89 -6.21 -11.34
C ILE A 164 -0.26 -5.44 -12.01
N SER A 165 -1.50 -5.84 -11.72
CA SER A 165 -2.66 -5.17 -12.31
C SER A 165 -2.80 -3.74 -11.77
N ARG A 166 -3.27 -2.82 -12.61
CA ARG A 166 -3.34 -1.39 -12.29
C ARG A 166 -4.14 -1.09 -11.02
N ASN A 167 -5.23 -1.81 -10.76
CA ASN A 167 -6.00 -1.70 -9.51
C ASN A 167 -5.19 -2.06 -8.25
N LYS A 168 -4.30 -3.06 -8.36
CA LYS A 168 -3.39 -3.45 -7.28
C LYS A 168 -2.26 -2.43 -7.11
N ILE A 169 -1.83 -1.77 -8.19
CA ILE A 169 -0.89 -0.65 -8.12
C ILE A 169 -1.50 0.53 -7.36
N GLY A 170 -2.79 0.83 -7.54
CA GLY A 170 -3.49 1.82 -6.73
C GLY A 170 -3.41 1.50 -5.23
N ARG A 171 -3.64 0.24 -4.84
CA ARG A 171 -3.46 -0.21 -3.46
C ARG A 171 -2.03 -0.02 -2.96
N ILE A 172 -1.03 -0.41 -3.76
CA ILE A 172 0.39 -0.18 -3.44
C ILE A 172 0.65 1.29 -3.19
N PHE A 173 0.10 2.19 -4.00
CA PHE A 173 0.27 3.62 -3.81
C PHE A 173 -0.38 4.14 -2.51
N ALA A 174 -1.56 3.65 -2.17
CA ALA A 174 -2.26 4.06 -0.95
C ALA A 174 -1.56 3.60 0.33
N GLU A 175 -1.02 2.37 0.33
CA GLU A 175 -0.38 1.76 1.51
C GLU A 175 1.12 2.09 1.60
N ALA A 176 1.80 2.19 0.45
CA ALA A 176 3.24 2.33 0.34
C ALA A 176 3.63 3.36 -0.76
N PRO A 177 3.25 4.65 -0.62
CA PRO A 177 3.47 5.67 -1.65
C PRO A 177 4.94 5.88 -2.01
N GLU A 178 5.85 5.60 -1.07
CA GLU A 178 7.31 5.66 -1.26
C GLU A 178 7.80 4.78 -2.42
N VAL A 179 7.09 3.67 -2.70
CA VAL A 179 7.46 2.73 -3.77
C VAL A 179 7.45 3.39 -5.14
N LEU A 180 6.48 4.28 -5.40
CA LEU A 180 6.42 5.03 -6.66
C LEU A 180 7.35 6.25 -6.68
N ARG A 181 8.07 6.50 -5.59
CA ARG A 181 9.03 7.59 -5.46
C ARG A 181 10.46 7.11 -5.50
N TYR A 182 10.72 5.85 -5.82
CA TYR A 182 12.10 5.38 -5.96
C TYR A 182 12.84 6.02 -7.14
N ASP A 183 14.17 6.09 -7.00
CA ASP A 183 15.03 6.45 -8.12
C ASP A 183 15.06 5.31 -9.15
N SER A 184 15.41 5.66 -10.39
CA SER A 184 15.43 4.72 -11.52
C SER A 184 16.21 3.43 -11.20
N GLY A 185 15.63 2.28 -11.54
CA GLY A 185 16.21 0.95 -11.34
C GLY A 185 16.16 0.38 -9.92
N VAL A 186 15.86 1.20 -8.89
CA VAL A 186 15.80 0.71 -7.50
C VAL A 186 14.65 -0.30 -7.32
N LEU A 187 13.48 -0.01 -7.90
CA LEU A 187 12.32 -0.90 -7.82
C LEU A 187 12.55 -2.21 -8.60
N ASP A 188 13.17 -2.14 -9.78
CA ASP A 188 13.54 -3.33 -10.56
C ASP A 188 14.47 -4.25 -9.77
N LEU A 189 15.54 -3.69 -9.17
CA LEU A 189 16.48 -4.46 -8.36
C LEU A 189 15.80 -5.11 -7.16
N LYS A 190 14.86 -4.41 -6.52
CA LYS A 190 14.06 -4.95 -5.42
C LYS A 190 13.21 -6.13 -5.87
N LEU A 191 12.46 -5.98 -6.96
CA LEU A 191 11.63 -7.07 -7.50
C LEU A 191 12.49 -8.27 -7.92
N ALA A 192 13.61 -8.01 -8.60
CA ALA A 192 14.56 -9.04 -9.01
C ALA A 192 15.17 -9.81 -7.82
N SER A 193 15.35 -9.16 -6.66
CA SER A 193 15.92 -9.80 -5.48
C SER A 193 15.07 -10.97 -4.94
N PHE A 194 13.75 -10.96 -5.16
CA PHE A 194 12.87 -12.07 -4.78
C PHE A 194 13.18 -13.34 -5.58
N HIS A 195 13.59 -13.21 -6.84
CA HIS A 195 14.04 -14.36 -7.63
C HIS A 195 15.35 -14.95 -7.10
N GLY A 196 16.21 -14.12 -6.50
CA GLY A 196 17.45 -14.57 -5.86
C GLY A 196 17.24 -15.56 -4.71
N VAL A 197 16.07 -15.51 -4.04
CA VAL A 197 15.68 -16.47 -2.99
C VAL A 197 14.76 -17.59 -3.49
N GLY A 198 14.60 -17.69 -4.81
CA GLY A 198 13.83 -18.74 -5.48
C GLY A 198 12.31 -18.50 -5.49
N ILE A 199 11.85 -17.25 -5.41
CA ILE A 199 10.42 -16.93 -5.50
C ILE A 199 10.08 -16.57 -6.95
N ASP A 200 9.10 -17.27 -7.52
CA ASP A 200 8.65 -17.06 -8.91
C ASP A 200 7.90 -15.73 -9.09
N GLN A 201 7.93 -15.18 -10.29
CA GLN A 201 7.29 -13.89 -10.61
C GLN A 201 5.80 -13.84 -10.26
N SER A 202 5.05 -14.91 -10.55
CA SER A 202 3.61 -14.99 -10.24
C SER A 202 3.35 -14.87 -8.74
N ILE A 203 4.24 -15.42 -7.92
CA ILE A 203 4.19 -15.36 -6.47
C ILE A 203 4.59 -13.97 -5.98
N VAL A 204 5.66 -13.37 -6.53
CA VAL A 204 6.06 -12.00 -6.16
C VAL A 204 4.92 -11.02 -6.43
N VAL A 205 4.24 -11.15 -7.57
CA VAL A 205 3.06 -10.33 -7.90
C VAL A 205 2.00 -10.46 -6.82
N LYS A 206 1.65 -11.68 -6.38
CA LYS A 206 0.66 -11.87 -5.30
C LYS A 206 1.14 -11.26 -3.98
N LEU A 207 2.39 -11.52 -3.62
CA LEU A 207 3.00 -11.10 -2.36
C LEU A 207 3.03 -9.58 -2.22
N VAL A 208 3.58 -8.88 -3.22
CA VAL A 208 3.67 -7.41 -3.25
C VAL A 208 2.28 -6.78 -3.30
N SER A 209 1.33 -7.42 -3.98
CA SER A 209 -0.05 -6.94 -4.03
C SER A 209 -0.79 -7.12 -2.70
N ALA A 210 -0.44 -8.15 -1.92
CA ALA A 210 -1.00 -8.45 -0.62
C ALA A 210 -0.37 -7.58 0.47
N SER A 211 0.95 -7.40 0.42
CA SER A 211 1.76 -6.65 1.38
C SER A 211 2.73 -5.68 0.66
N PRO A 212 2.26 -4.50 0.25
CA PRO A 212 3.09 -3.49 -0.42
C PRO A 212 4.31 -3.04 0.38
N TYR A 213 4.23 -3.13 1.72
CA TYR A 213 5.30 -2.72 2.64
C TYR A 213 6.61 -3.49 2.45
N LEU A 214 6.57 -4.69 1.86
CA LEU A 214 7.78 -5.46 1.51
C LEU A 214 8.70 -4.68 0.56
N LEU A 215 8.14 -3.81 -0.27
CA LEU A 215 8.92 -2.99 -1.18
C LEU A 215 9.50 -1.74 -0.53
N ILE A 216 9.08 -1.36 0.69
CA ILE A 216 9.59 -0.18 1.40
C ILE A 216 10.97 -0.46 2.00
N GLY A 217 11.88 0.51 1.89
CA GLY A 217 13.17 0.49 2.60
C GLY A 217 13.97 -0.79 2.34
N ASN A 218 14.38 -1.49 3.40
CA ASN A 218 15.04 -2.79 3.27
C ASN A 218 14.15 -3.99 3.56
N VAL A 219 12.85 -3.80 3.86
CA VAL A 219 11.93 -4.80 4.46
C VAL A 219 11.95 -6.18 3.79
N HIS A 220 12.03 -6.24 2.45
CA HIS A 220 12.22 -7.47 1.69
C HIS A 220 13.42 -8.33 2.14
N LYS A 221 14.52 -7.74 2.63
CA LYS A 221 15.71 -8.45 3.12
C LYS A 221 15.43 -9.14 4.45
N GLU A 222 14.76 -8.47 5.38
CA GLU A 222 14.33 -9.07 6.65
C GLU A 222 13.32 -10.20 6.38
N PHE A 223 12.42 -10.01 5.41
CA PHE A 223 11.55 -11.08 4.92
C PHE A 223 12.35 -12.28 4.38
N PHE A 224 13.38 -12.06 3.57
CA PHE A 224 14.23 -13.14 3.07
C PHE A 224 14.93 -13.91 4.18
N GLN A 225 15.39 -13.24 5.23
CA GLN A 225 15.98 -13.89 6.40
C GLN A 225 14.97 -14.80 7.10
N VAL A 226 13.73 -14.35 7.28
CA VAL A 226 12.65 -15.18 7.84
C VAL A 226 12.37 -16.39 6.96
N VAL A 227 12.24 -16.20 5.65
CA VAL A 227 12.00 -17.31 4.70
C VAL A 227 13.16 -18.31 4.71
N GLU A 228 14.40 -17.85 4.79
CA GLU A 228 15.58 -18.72 4.85
C GLU A 228 15.60 -19.57 6.12
N GLU A 229 15.31 -18.97 7.29
CA GLU A 229 15.23 -19.73 8.55
C GLU A 229 14.08 -20.74 8.55
N LEU A 230 12.91 -20.35 8.00
CA LEU A 230 11.77 -21.26 7.89
C LEU A 230 12.09 -22.43 6.94
N LYS A 231 12.76 -22.18 5.82
CA LYS A 231 13.22 -23.24 4.90
C LYS A 231 14.16 -24.23 5.58
N LYS A 232 15.07 -23.78 6.47
CA LYS A 232 15.95 -24.67 7.26
C LYS A 232 15.15 -25.64 8.12
N THR A 233 13.98 -25.21 8.61
CA THR A 233 13.07 -26.05 9.40
C THR A 233 12.16 -26.96 8.58
N GLY A 234 12.29 -26.96 7.25
CA GLY A 234 11.47 -27.75 6.33
C GLY A 234 10.10 -27.13 6.02
N VAL A 235 9.91 -25.84 6.31
CA VAL A 235 8.69 -25.10 5.97
C VAL A 235 8.79 -24.58 4.54
N GLU A 236 7.82 -24.98 3.71
CA GLU A 236 7.74 -24.58 2.31
C GLU A 236 7.20 -23.15 2.16
N TYR A 237 7.60 -22.48 1.08
CA TYR A 237 7.15 -21.12 0.79
C TYR A 237 5.62 -21.02 0.64
N SER A 238 4.98 -22.01 0.02
CA SER A 238 3.52 -22.01 -0.18
C SER A 238 2.76 -21.91 1.14
N TRP A 239 3.28 -22.51 2.20
CA TRP A 239 2.70 -22.38 3.54
C TRP A 239 2.86 -20.96 4.10
N ILE A 240 4.01 -20.32 3.88
CA ILE A 240 4.25 -18.93 4.29
C ILE A 240 3.27 -17.99 3.57
N GLU A 241 3.05 -18.20 2.26
CA GLU A 241 2.08 -17.44 1.46
C GLU A 241 0.67 -17.49 2.07
N GLU A 242 0.22 -18.65 2.54
CA GLU A 242 -1.09 -18.83 3.18
C GLU A 242 -1.26 -18.04 4.49
N GLN A 243 -0.17 -17.68 5.17
CA GLN A 243 -0.23 -16.91 6.42
C GLN A 243 -0.31 -15.39 6.19
N LEU A 244 -0.11 -14.92 4.96
CA LEU A 244 -0.09 -13.48 4.64
C LEU A 244 -1.50 -12.96 4.40
N ASN A 245 -2.17 -12.58 5.49
CA ASN A 245 -3.55 -12.07 5.45
C ASN A 245 -3.66 -10.58 5.03
N GLY A 246 -2.57 -9.99 4.51
CA GLY A 246 -2.51 -8.58 4.10
C GLY A 246 -2.25 -7.58 5.23
N ASP A 247 -2.14 -8.05 6.47
CA ASP A 247 -1.72 -7.23 7.60
C ASP A 247 -0.25 -6.80 7.49
N SER A 248 0.08 -5.67 8.10
CA SER A 248 1.47 -5.21 8.21
C SER A 248 2.24 -6.15 9.14
N ILE A 249 3.25 -6.84 8.60
CA ILE A 249 4.11 -7.76 9.35
C ILE A 249 5.45 -7.10 9.64
N ASP A 250 5.86 -7.15 10.91
CA ASP A 250 7.20 -6.76 11.36
C ASP A 250 8.18 -7.93 11.18
N TRP A 251 8.79 -8.00 9.99
CA TRP A 251 9.69 -9.09 9.62
C TRP A 251 10.96 -9.15 10.45
N SER A 252 11.48 -8.01 10.90
CA SER A 252 12.62 -7.96 11.83
C SER A 252 12.29 -8.68 13.13
N HIS A 253 11.12 -8.40 13.69
CA HIS A 253 10.71 -9.00 14.96
C HIS A 253 10.40 -10.49 14.81
N LEU A 254 9.81 -10.90 13.68
CA LEU A 254 9.64 -12.33 13.36
C LEU A 254 10.98 -13.07 13.29
N PHE A 255 11.98 -12.48 12.63
CA PHE A 255 13.30 -13.07 12.53
C PHE A 255 13.92 -13.27 13.92
N GLU A 256 13.87 -12.27 14.79
CA GLU A 256 14.32 -12.38 16.17
C GLU A 256 13.61 -13.50 16.93
N LEU A 257 12.31 -13.67 16.74
CA LEU A 257 11.52 -14.73 17.35
C LEU A 257 11.99 -16.11 16.89
N ILE A 258 12.15 -16.30 15.58
CA ILE A 258 12.61 -17.58 15.01
C ILE A 258 14.00 -17.92 15.53
N CYS A 259 14.93 -16.96 15.54
CA CYS A 259 16.26 -17.16 16.12
C CYS A 259 16.19 -17.53 17.61
N PHE A 260 15.30 -16.91 18.38
CA PHE A 260 15.10 -17.26 19.79
C PHE A 260 14.59 -18.69 19.94
N LEU A 261 13.60 -19.11 19.14
CA LEU A 261 13.03 -20.46 19.16
C LEU A 261 14.06 -21.53 18.75
N ASN A 262 14.88 -21.26 17.73
CA ASN A 262 16.04 -22.08 17.36
C ASN A 262 17.00 -22.25 18.54
N GLY A 263 17.18 -21.21 19.35
CA GLY A 263 18.01 -21.24 20.56
C GLY A 263 17.44 -22.01 21.76
N LEU A 264 16.23 -22.59 21.66
CA LEU A 264 15.61 -23.36 22.75
C LEU A 264 16.02 -24.85 22.78
N GLY A 265 16.86 -25.29 21.85
CA GLY A 265 17.32 -26.69 21.77
C GLY A 265 16.33 -27.64 21.08
N LEU A 266 15.33 -27.10 20.37
CA LEU A 266 14.48 -27.85 19.45
C LEU A 266 15.29 -28.28 18.22
N THR A 267 15.02 -29.46 17.66
CA THR A 267 15.56 -29.79 16.34
C THR A 267 14.82 -29.01 15.26
N ASP A 268 15.47 -28.74 14.13
CA ASP A 268 14.87 -28.01 13.00
C ASP A 268 13.51 -28.60 12.57
N GLN A 269 13.42 -29.94 12.55
CA GLN A 269 12.17 -30.66 12.22
C GLN A 269 11.07 -30.46 13.28
N GLN A 270 11.43 -30.42 14.57
CA GLN A 270 10.47 -30.18 15.65
C GLN A 270 9.93 -28.76 15.60
N LEU A 271 10.81 -27.79 15.34
CA LEU A 271 10.42 -26.39 15.23
C LEU A 271 9.54 -26.16 14.00
N GLY A 272 9.90 -26.70 12.83
CA GLY A 272 9.08 -26.60 11.63
C GLY A 272 7.69 -27.19 11.84
N LYS A 273 7.61 -28.35 12.50
CA LYS A 273 6.32 -28.97 12.85
C LYS A 273 5.50 -28.08 13.78
N LEU A 274 6.11 -27.51 14.82
CA LEU A 274 5.43 -26.61 15.76
C LEU A 274 4.87 -25.37 15.04
N ILE A 275 5.68 -24.73 14.19
CA ILE A 275 5.31 -23.55 13.41
C ILE A 275 4.13 -23.86 12.48
N CYS A 276 4.20 -24.97 11.74
CA CYS A 276 3.13 -25.38 10.83
C CYS A 276 1.82 -25.71 11.56
N GLN A 277 1.90 -26.24 12.79
CA GLN A 277 0.72 -26.58 13.59
C GLN A 277 0.09 -25.37 14.27
N VAL A 278 0.88 -24.37 14.65
CA VAL A 278 0.41 -23.15 15.32
C VAL A 278 1.01 -21.92 14.63
N PRO A 279 0.49 -21.52 13.45
CA PRO A 279 1.03 -20.38 12.70
C PRO A 279 0.98 -19.06 13.49
N GLY A 280 -0.04 -18.91 14.35
CA GLY A 280 -0.20 -17.76 15.26
C GLY A 280 0.98 -17.56 16.20
N LEU A 281 1.79 -18.60 16.45
CA LEU A 281 3.06 -18.46 17.18
C LEU A 281 3.98 -17.40 16.56
N LEU A 282 4.03 -17.36 15.22
CA LEU A 282 4.80 -16.37 14.50
C LEU A 282 3.92 -15.20 14.08
N PHE A 283 2.83 -15.45 13.36
CA PHE A 283 2.15 -14.39 12.62
C PHE A 283 1.20 -13.53 13.46
N ASP A 284 0.72 -14.01 14.62
CA ASP A 284 -0.17 -13.21 15.47
C ASP A 284 0.55 -11.98 16.03
N CYS A 285 0.06 -10.80 15.64
CA CYS A 285 0.67 -9.51 16.00
C CYS A 285 2.18 -9.45 15.68
N SER A 286 2.62 -10.09 14.59
CA SER A 286 4.06 -10.17 14.22
C SER A 286 4.93 -10.70 15.36
N GLY A 287 4.52 -11.79 16.00
CA GLY A 287 5.27 -12.48 17.06
C GLY A 287 5.26 -11.80 18.43
N ARG A 288 4.64 -10.61 18.56
CA ARG A 288 4.58 -9.85 19.83
C ARG A 288 3.85 -10.59 20.93
N THR A 289 2.79 -11.31 20.59
CA THR A 289 2.06 -12.13 21.55
C THR A 289 2.97 -13.23 22.10
N THR A 290 3.68 -13.93 21.24
CA THR A 290 4.59 -15.02 21.63
C THR A 290 5.76 -14.54 22.46
N PHE A 291 6.41 -13.44 22.09
CA PHE A 291 7.45 -12.84 22.91
C PHE A 291 6.95 -12.45 24.30
N SER A 292 5.73 -11.90 24.37
CA SER A 292 5.11 -11.54 25.65
C SER A 292 4.85 -12.77 26.53
N LEU A 293 4.39 -13.88 25.94
CA LEU A 293 4.19 -15.16 26.63
C LEU A 293 5.51 -15.75 27.13
N ILE A 294 6.56 -15.74 26.29
CA ILE A 294 7.91 -16.17 26.68
C ILE A 294 8.39 -15.32 27.87
N GLY A 295 8.28 -13.99 27.76
CA GLY A 295 8.68 -13.07 28.82
C GLY A 295 7.89 -13.31 30.12
N PHE A 296 6.60 -13.61 30.02
CA PHE A 296 5.78 -14.00 31.15
C PHE A 296 6.29 -15.30 31.78
N TRP A 297 6.45 -16.38 31.02
CA TRP A 297 6.94 -17.67 31.54
C TRP A 297 8.31 -17.57 32.21
N LEU A 298 9.24 -16.82 31.62
CA LEU A 298 10.54 -16.53 32.21
C LEU A 298 10.41 -15.78 33.54
N LYS A 299 9.51 -14.80 33.65
CA LYS A 299 9.23 -14.06 34.90
C LYS A 299 8.64 -14.96 35.99
N PHE A 300 7.84 -15.96 35.62
CA PHE A 300 7.28 -16.95 36.56
C PHE A 300 8.25 -18.10 36.89
N GLY A 301 9.53 -17.98 36.50
CA GLY A 301 10.58 -18.92 36.91
C GLY A 301 10.71 -20.16 36.03
N ILE A 302 10.03 -20.21 34.88
CA ILE A 302 10.28 -21.26 33.89
C ILE A 302 11.65 -20.99 33.27
N GLN A 303 12.55 -21.95 33.43
CA GLN A 303 13.90 -21.84 32.87
C GLN A 303 13.84 -21.97 31.35
N LYS A 304 14.73 -21.24 30.66
CA LYS A 304 14.83 -21.25 29.19
C LYS A 304 14.83 -22.66 28.56
N PRO A 305 15.58 -23.65 29.09
CA PRO A 305 15.58 -25.01 28.55
C PRO A 305 14.23 -25.72 28.71
N LYS A 306 13.38 -25.34 29.65
CA LYS A 306 12.05 -25.93 29.86
C LYS A 306 10.96 -25.27 29.02
N LEU A 307 11.28 -24.20 28.29
CA LEU A 307 10.31 -23.54 27.42
C LEU A 307 9.87 -24.45 26.26
N HIS A 308 10.76 -25.31 25.78
CA HIS A 308 10.42 -26.28 24.73
C HIS A 308 9.27 -27.20 25.16
N ASP A 309 9.27 -27.67 26.42
CA ASP A 309 8.21 -28.50 27.00
C ASP A 309 6.86 -27.75 27.04
N VAL A 310 6.89 -26.45 27.33
CA VAL A 310 5.69 -25.61 27.41
C VAL A 310 5.07 -25.43 26.03
N PHE A 311 5.88 -25.14 25.01
CA PHE A 311 5.40 -25.04 23.63
C PHE A 311 4.81 -26.37 23.12
N TYR A 312 5.44 -27.49 23.46
CA TYR A 312 4.91 -28.83 23.15
C TYR A 312 3.64 -29.18 23.91
N ALA A 313 3.50 -28.74 25.16
CA ALA A 313 2.31 -28.99 25.97
C ALA A 313 1.12 -28.14 25.50
N CYS A 314 1.35 -26.88 25.11
CA CYS A 314 0.32 -26.00 24.54
C CYS A 314 -0.28 -26.58 23.24
N HIS A 315 0.49 -27.33 22.45
CA HIS A 315 -0.02 -28.04 21.27
C HIS A 315 -1.16 -29.04 21.57
N LYS A 316 -1.28 -29.54 22.81
CA LYS A 316 -2.32 -30.51 23.18
C LYS A 316 -3.66 -29.90 23.65
N PHE A 317 -3.76 -28.58 23.77
CA PHE A 317 -4.90 -27.89 24.40
C PHE A 317 -5.71 -26.96 23.47
N GLN A 318 -5.45 -26.98 22.15
CA GLN A 318 -6.27 -26.33 21.12
C GLN A 318 -6.97 -27.38 20.26
#